data_AF-A0A0M3IVA6-F1
#
_entry.id   AF-A0A0M3IVA6-F1
#
_cell.length_a   1.000
_cell.length_b   1.000
_cell.length_c   1.000
_cell.angle_alpha   90.00
_cell.angle_beta   90.00
_cell.angle_gamma   90.00
#
_symmetry.space_group_name_H-M   'P 1'
#
loop_
_entity.id
_entity.type
_entity.pdbx_description
1 polymer ?
#
loop_
_entity_poly.entity_id
_entity_poly.type
_entity_poly.pdbx_seq_one_letter_code
_entity_poly.pdbx_strand_id
1 'polypeptide(L)'
;MKGVERKKLAGTIQNDILKEFMVRNTYIYPPDPSMRIIGDIFAYTAKNMPKFNSISISGYHMQEAGADAVLEMAFTIADGVQYCQTGLDAGLKIDQFAPRLSFFWGISMNFYMEFMVRNTYIYPPDPSMRIIGDIFAYTAKNMPKFNSISISGYHMQEAGADAVLEMAFTIADGVQYCQTGLDAGLKIDQFAPRLSFFWGISMNFYMEIAKMRAARRLWATLLKERFQPQNPRSMMLRTHSQTSGWSLTEQEIAKMRAARRLWATLLKERFQPQNPRSMMLRTHSQTSGWSLTEQDPYNNIIRTTIEAMASVFGGTQSLHTNSFDEALGLPTPFSARIARNTQIVIQEESGICKVADPWGGSYMMESLTDELYAKARKVGFFKFIFFFYYLI
;
A
#
# COMPACT_ATOMS: atom_id res chain seq x y z
N MET A 1 -12.43 -42.13 -9.09
CA MET A 1 -11.35 -41.29 -8.54
C MET A 1 -10.02 -42.00 -8.77
N LYS A 2 -9.04 -41.34 -9.40
CA LYS A 2 -7.73 -41.94 -9.73
C LYS A 2 -7.06 -42.37 -8.41
N GLY A 3 -6.69 -43.64 -8.22
CA GLY A 3 -6.13 -44.23 -6.98
C GLY A 3 -4.74 -43.66 -6.58
N VAL A 4 -4.64 -42.35 -6.42
CA VAL A 4 -3.41 -41.62 -6.12
C VAL A 4 -3.15 -41.66 -4.62
N GLU A 5 -1.95 -42.08 -4.24
CA GLU A 5 -1.51 -42.10 -2.85
C GLU A 5 -1.51 -40.69 -2.24
N ARG A 6 -2.02 -40.55 -1.01
CA ARG A 6 -2.13 -39.26 -0.30
C ARG A 6 -0.82 -38.48 -0.23
N LYS A 7 0.32 -39.18 -0.05
CA LYS A 7 1.65 -38.57 0.01
C LYS A 7 2.09 -37.86 -1.28
N LYS A 8 1.44 -38.17 -2.42
CA LYS A 8 1.72 -37.57 -3.73
C LYS A 8 0.88 -36.31 -3.98
N LEU A 9 -0.14 -36.05 -3.16
CA LEU A 9 -1.02 -34.90 -3.33
C LEU A 9 -0.27 -33.60 -2.99
N ALA A 10 -0.17 -32.72 -3.98
CA ALA A 10 0.32 -31.36 -3.84
C ALA A 10 -0.85 -30.40 -4.00
N GLY A 11 -0.91 -29.38 -3.14
CA GLY A 11 -2.01 -28.42 -3.13
C GLY A 11 -2.07 -27.66 -1.81
N THR A 12 -3.11 -26.85 -1.68
CA THR A 12 -3.39 -26.05 -0.50
C THR A 12 -4.88 -26.12 -0.20
N ILE A 13 -5.24 -26.24 1.07
CA ILE A 13 -6.58 -25.94 1.58
C ILE A 13 -6.55 -24.57 2.28
N GLN A 14 -7.61 -23.77 2.18
CA GLN A 14 -7.62 -22.45 2.83
C GLN A 14 -7.61 -22.58 4.35
N ASN A 15 -8.56 -23.33 4.93
CA ASN A 15 -8.57 -23.78 6.35
C ASN A 15 -8.28 -22.71 7.42
N ASP A 16 -8.60 -21.45 7.12
CA ASP A 16 -8.37 -20.32 8.01
C ASP A 16 -9.71 -19.85 8.57
N ILE A 17 -10.01 -20.20 9.83
CA ILE A 17 -11.29 -19.91 10.48
C ILE A 17 -11.32 -18.55 11.18
N LEU A 18 -10.18 -18.03 11.65
CA LEU A 18 -10.14 -16.75 12.37
C LEU A 18 -10.67 -15.61 11.49
N LYS A 19 -10.24 -15.54 10.22
CA LYS A 19 -10.81 -14.60 9.25
C LYS A 19 -12.28 -14.86 8.90
N GLU A 20 -12.79 -16.08 9.06
CA GLU A 20 -14.22 -16.38 8.86
C GLU A 20 -15.07 -15.67 9.90
N PHE A 21 -14.65 -15.69 11.16
CA PHE A 21 -15.35 -14.96 12.22
C PHE A 21 -15.22 -13.44 12.10
N MET A 22 -14.09 -12.96 11.56
CA MET A 22 -13.84 -11.52 11.46
C MET A 22 -14.57 -10.85 10.29
N VAL A 23 -14.49 -11.42 9.09
CA VAL A 23 -14.87 -10.69 7.87
C VAL A 23 -15.59 -11.53 6.81
N ARG A 24 -15.44 -12.87 6.81
CA ARG A 24 -15.91 -13.72 5.70
C ARG A 24 -17.20 -14.50 5.98
N ASN A 25 -17.58 -14.64 7.25
CA ASN A 25 -18.89 -15.09 7.72
C ASN A 25 -19.37 -16.47 7.20
N THR A 26 -18.45 -17.41 6.92
CA THR A 26 -18.82 -18.79 6.52
C THR A 26 -18.47 -19.85 7.57
N TYR A 27 -18.32 -19.44 8.83
CA TYR A 27 -18.09 -20.38 9.95
C TYR A 27 -19.33 -21.23 10.24
N ILE A 28 -19.11 -22.43 10.81
CA ILE A 28 -20.18 -23.36 11.19
C ILE A 28 -20.21 -23.56 12.71
N TYR A 29 -19.05 -23.83 13.31
CA TYR A 29 -18.93 -24.09 14.75
C TYR A 29 -18.40 -22.84 15.48
N PRO A 30 -18.54 -22.77 16.81
CA PRO A 30 -17.85 -21.76 17.62
C PRO A 30 -16.32 -21.81 17.47
N PRO A 31 -15.58 -20.79 17.96
CA PRO A 31 -14.14 -20.69 17.80
C PRO A 31 -13.37 -21.94 18.28
N ASP A 32 -13.55 -22.37 19.53
CA ASP A 32 -12.81 -23.49 20.12
C ASP A 32 -12.92 -24.82 19.33
N PRO A 33 -14.12 -25.34 19.01
CA PRO A 33 -14.23 -26.56 18.21
C PRO A 33 -13.68 -26.37 16.79
N SER A 34 -13.78 -25.17 16.21
CA SER A 34 -13.19 -24.89 14.90
C SER A 34 -11.66 -24.93 14.93
N MET A 35 -11.04 -24.33 15.97
CA MET A 35 -9.59 -24.36 16.17
C MET A 35 -9.08 -25.78 16.41
N ARG A 36 -9.83 -26.60 17.15
CA ARG A 36 -9.54 -28.03 17.31
C ARG A 36 -9.49 -28.76 15.97
N ILE A 37 -10.48 -28.54 15.10
CA ILE A 37 -10.52 -29.16 13.76
C ILE A 37 -9.26 -28.78 12.95
N ILE A 38 -8.80 -27.53 13.05
CA ILE A 38 -7.57 -27.09 12.40
C ILE A 38 -6.35 -27.85 12.95
N GLY A 39 -6.25 -28.03 14.28
CA GLY A 39 -5.21 -28.83 14.91
C GLY A 39 -5.19 -30.29 14.42
N ASP A 40 -6.36 -30.93 14.31
CA ASP A 40 -6.50 -32.29 13.78
C ASP A 40 -6.05 -32.38 12.31
N ILE A 41 -6.39 -31.38 11.49
CA ILE A 41 -5.94 -31.28 10.09
C ILE A 41 -4.41 -31.12 10.01
N PHE A 42 -3.81 -30.31 10.89
CA PHE A 42 -2.35 -30.17 10.95
C PHE A 42 -1.70 -31.51 11.29
N ALA A 43 -2.19 -32.23 12.30
CA ALA A 43 -1.64 -33.52 12.69
C ALA A 43 -1.76 -34.55 11.55
N TYR A 44 -2.92 -34.59 10.88
CA TYR A 44 -3.16 -35.51 9.78
C TYR A 44 -2.26 -35.22 8.57
N THR A 45 -2.20 -33.97 8.12
CA THR A 45 -1.39 -33.56 6.96
C THR A 45 0.10 -33.68 7.28
N ALA A 46 0.50 -33.38 8.52
CA ALA A 46 1.87 -33.53 8.99
C ALA A 46 2.42 -34.94 8.73
N LYS A 47 1.61 -35.94 9.11
CA LYS A 47 1.92 -37.38 9.01
C LYS A 47 1.72 -37.95 7.61
N ASN A 48 0.65 -37.57 6.90
CA ASN A 48 0.18 -38.32 5.73
C ASN A 48 0.36 -37.58 4.39
N MET A 49 0.53 -36.25 4.40
CA MET A 49 0.47 -35.41 3.19
C MET A 49 1.63 -34.37 3.19
N PRO A 50 2.89 -34.81 3.00
CA PRO A 50 4.07 -33.94 3.09
C PRO A 50 4.15 -32.85 2.01
N LYS A 51 3.40 -32.98 0.91
CA LYS A 51 3.39 -32.02 -0.21
C LYS A 51 2.19 -31.06 -0.18
N PHE A 52 1.35 -31.15 0.84
CA PHE A 52 0.12 -30.37 0.95
C PHE A 52 0.28 -29.26 1.99
N ASN A 53 -0.04 -28.02 1.63
CA ASN A 53 -0.10 -26.91 2.56
C ASN A 53 -1.41 -26.98 3.33
N SER A 54 -1.33 -27.07 4.65
CA SER A 54 -2.47 -27.40 5.52
C SER A 54 -3.36 -26.22 5.87
N ILE A 55 -2.92 -25.00 5.52
CA ILE A 55 -3.66 -23.75 5.71
C ILE A 55 -3.08 -22.66 4.81
N SER A 56 -3.95 -21.73 4.42
CA SER A 56 -3.64 -20.47 3.76
C SER A 56 -4.15 -19.32 4.63
N ILE A 57 -3.25 -18.75 5.43
CA ILE A 57 -3.53 -17.68 6.39
C ILE A 57 -3.79 -16.39 5.61
N SER A 58 -4.99 -15.83 5.71
CA SER A 58 -5.60 -15.00 4.67
C SER A 58 -5.83 -13.55 5.09
N GLY A 59 -4.99 -12.65 4.60
CA GLY A 59 -5.20 -11.20 4.65
C GLY A 59 -6.12 -10.66 3.56
N TYR A 60 -6.20 -11.32 2.40
CA TYR A 60 -7.03 -10.90 1.26
C TYR A 60 -8.45 -10.45 1.65
N HIS A 61 -9.15 -11.26 2.43
CA HIS A 61 -10.53 -10.97 2.81
C HIS A 61 -10.64 -9.82 3.82
N MET A 62 -9.60 -9.59 4.63
CA MET A 62 -9.54 -8.43 5.50
C MET A 62 -9.40 -7.16 4.65
N GLN A 63 -8.55 -7.20 3.62
CA GLN A 63 -8.39 -6.08 2.69
C GLN A 63 -9.68 -5.81 1.90
N GLU A 64 -10.35 -6.83 1.38
CA GLU A 64 -11.65 -6.68 0.70
C GLU A 64 -12.76 -6.17 1.65
N ALA A 65 -12.61 -6.38 2.97
CA ALA A 65 -13.48 -5.81 3.99
C ALA A 65 -13.07 -4.39 4.44
N GLY A 66 -12.07 -3.79 3.79
CA GLY A 66 -11.62 -2.41 4.03
C GLY A 66 -10.43 -2.27 4.98
N ALA A 67 -9.75 -3.36 5.36
CA ALA A 67 -8.50 -3.26 6.10
C ALA A 67 -7.39 -2.69 5.21
N ASP A 68 -6.66 -1.73 5.76
CA ASP A 68 -5.45 -1.22 5.10
C ASP A 68 -4.32 -2.30 5.17
N ALA A 69 -3.35 -2.31 4.26
CA ALA A 69 -2.06 -3.02 4.36
C ALA A 69 -1.40 -3.15 5.76
N VAL A 70 -1.46 -2.15 6.67
CA VAL A 70 -0.89 -2.30 8.03
C VAL A 70 -1.79 -3.24 8.85
N LEU A 71 -3.09 -3.01 8.83
CA LEU A 71 -4.08 -3.85 9.51
C LEU A 71 -4.10 -5.27 8.93
N GLU A 72 -4.17 -5.40 7.61
CA GLU A 72 -4.10 -6.68 6.91
C GLU A 72 -2.84 -7.45 7.31
N MET A 73 -1.67 -6.82 7.26
CA MET A 73 -0.42 -7.46 7.67
C MET A 73 -0.43 -7.84 9.15
N ALA A 74 -0.86 -6.93 10.03
CA ALA A 74 -0.88 -7.16 11.47
C ALA A 74 -1.79 -8.34 11.85
N PHE A 75 -3.02 -8.36 11.34
CA PHE A 75 -3.98 -9.42 11.63
C PHE A 75 -3.59 -10.76 11.02
N THR A 76 -3.16 -10.77 9.75
CA THR A 76 -2.74 -12.01 9.08
C THR A 76 -1.55 -12.66 9.78
N ILE A 77 -0.58 -11.87 10.23
CA ILE A 77 0.57 -12.38 10.97
C ILE A 77 0.15 -12.84 12.39
N ALA A 78 -0.76 -12.14 13.05
CA ALA A 78 -1.30 -12.54 14.34
C ALA A 78 -2.04 -13.89 14.26
N ASP A 79 -2.89 -14.07 13.26
CA ASP A 79 -3.58 -15.33 12.97
C ASP A 79 -2.57 -16.46 12.75
N GLY A 80 -1.51 -16.21 11.97
CA GLY A 80 -0.44 -17.19 11.77
C GLY A 80 0.25 -17.62 13.07
N VAL A 81 0.51 -16.68 13.98
CA VAL A 81 1.07 -16.99 15.31
C VAL A 81 0.08 -17.82 16.13
N GLN A 82 -1.21 -17.51 16.08
CA GLN A 82 -2.24 -18.29 16.76
C GLN A 82 -2.35 -19.72 16.22
N TYR A 83 -2.22 -19.91 14.90
CA TYR A 83 -2.19 -21.24 14.30
C TYR A 83 -0.92 -22.02 14.66
N CYS A 84 0.23 -21.34 14.82
CA CYS A 84 1.41 -21.98 15.39
C CYS A 84 1.14 -22.50 16.80
N GLN A 85 0.51 -21.70 17.66
CA GLN A 85 0.13 -22.16 19.01
C GLN A 85 -0.83 -23.35 18.95
N THR A 86 -1.84 -23.28 18.08
CA THR A 86 -2.83 -24.36 17.88
C THR A 86 -2.17 -25.68 17.49
N GLY A 87 -1.16 -25.66 16.62
CA GLY A 87 -0.41 -26.85 16.26
C GLY A 87 0.39 -27.44 17.43
N LEU A 88 0.96 -26.60 18.29
CA LEU A 88 1.64 -27.04 19.51
C LEU A 88 0.67 -27.64 20.53
N ASP A 89 -0.49 -27.00 20.72
CA ASP A 89 -1.54 -27.48 21.63
C ASP A 89 -2.12 -28.83 21.17
N ALA A 90 -2.10 -29.09 19.85
CA ALA A 90 -2.42 -30.39 19.27
C ALA A 90 -1.29 -31.44 19.42
N GLY A 91 -0.19 -31.12 20.13
CA GLY A 91 0.93 -32.02 20.42
C GLY A 91 1.98 -32.14 19.31
N LEU A 92 1.97 -31.25 18.32
CA LEU A 92 2.97 -31.24 17.25
C LEU A 92 4.18 -30.39 17.65
N LYS A 93 5.36 -30.72 17.13
CA LYS A 93 6.52 -29.82 17.13
C LYS A 93 6.38 -28.81 16.00
N ILE A 94 6.85 -27.58 16.19
CA ILE A 94 6.73 -26.49 15.21
C ILE A 94 7.18 -26.89 13.79
N ASP A 95 8.34 -27.55 13.68
CA ASP A 95 8.91 -27.98 12.39
C ASP A 95 8.13 -29.09 11.70
N GLN A 96 7.20 -29.75 12.41
CA GLN A 96 6.32 -30.74 11.82
C GLN A 96 5.19 -30.12 11.01
N PHE A 97 4.87 -28.83 11.13
CA PHE A 97 3.76 -28.24 10.36
C PHE A 97 4.02 -26.84 9.84
N ALA A 98 4.83 -26.02 10.53
CA ALA A 98 5.16 -24.66 10.11
C ALA A 98 5.69 -24.55 8.65
N PRO A 99 6.55 -25.46 8.15
CA PRO A 99 7.00 -25.43 6.76
C PRO A 99 5.90 -25.61 5.70
N ARG A 100 4.67 -25.93 6.12
CA ARG A 100 3.48 -26.12 5.29
C ARG A 100 2.42 -25.03 5.48
N LEU A 101 2.68 -24.04 6.33
CA LEU A 101 1.86 -22.84 6.39
C LEU A 101 2.07 -22.03 5.12
N SER A 102 0.99 -21.52 4.56
CA SER A 102 1.02 -20.57 3.44
C SER A 102 0.17 -19.36 3.78
N PHE A 103 0.40 -18.26 3.08
CA PHE A 103 -0.27 -16.99 3.29
C PHE A 103 -1.03 -16.59 2.04
N PHE A 104 -2.04 -15.73 2.19
CA PHE A 104 -2.84 -15.22 1.10
C PHE A 104 -3.12 -13.72 1.28
N TRP A 105 -2.48 -12.91 0.44
CA TRP A 105 -2.59 -11.44 0.49
C TRP A 105 -3.54 -10.89 -0.58
N GLY A 106 -4.24 -9.81 -0.21
CA GLY A 106 -4.83 -8.89 -1.18
C GLY A 106 -3.75 -7.96 -1.72
N ILE A 107 -3.90 -7.58 -2.98
CA ILE A 107 -3.05 -6.58 -3.62
C ILE A 107 -3.98 -5.54 -4.21
N SER A 108 -4.05 -4.37 -3.56
CA SER A 108 -5.00 -3.34 -3.93
C SER A 108 -4.33 -2.07 -4.40
N MET A 109 -5.18 -1.25 -5.01
CA MET A 109 -4.91 0.12 -5.36
C MET A 109 -5.22 1.12 -4.22
N ASN A 110 -5.08 0.77 -2.94
CA ASN A 110 -5.42 1.70 -1.86
C ASN A 110 -4.40 1.75 -0.73
N PHE A 111 -3.82 2.93 -0.45
CA PHE A 111 -3.25 3.21 0.87
C PHE A 111 -2.96 4.70 1.16
N TYR A 112 -3.09 5.10 2.43
CA TYR A 112 -2.66 6.38 3.02
C TYR A 112 -1.41 6.18 3.87
N MET A 113 -0.25 6.79 3.56
CA MET A 113 0.89 6.86 4.49
C MET A 113 1.99 7.82 4.03
N GLU A 114 2.37 8.73 4.93
CA GLU A 114 3.19 9.96 4.77
C GLU A 114 4.70 9.76 4.53
N PHE A 115 5.35 10.62 3.72
CA PHE A 115 6.48 11.54 4.03
C PHE A 115 7.02 12.23 2.75
N MET A 116 7.90 13.25 2.86
CA MET A 116 8.29 14.19 1.79
C MET A 116 9.65 13.91 1.13
N VAL A 117 9.82 14.19 -0.17
CA VAL A 117 11.14 14.38 -0.81
C VAL A 117 11.11 15.17 -2.14
N ARG A 118 12.09 16.06 -2.35
CA ARG A 118 12.80 16.22 -3.63
C ARG A 118 14.29 16.55 -3.36
N ASN A 119 15.20 15.64 -3.72
CA ASN A 119 16.64 15.75 -3.47
C ASN A 119 17.42 16.24 -4.69
N THR A 120 17.19 17.48 -5.12
CA THR A 120 17.92 18.07 -6.27
C THR A 120 18.44 19.50 -6.01
N TYR A 121 18.75 19.85 -4.76
CA TYR A 121 19.30 21.17 -4.44
C TYR A 121 20.81 21.22 -4.74
N ILE A 122 21.28 22.36 -5.28
CA ILE A 122 22.71 22.62 -5.56
C ILE A 122 23.32 23.49 -4.46
N TYR A 123 22.55 24.46 -3.96
CA TYR A 123 22.98 25.39 -2.93
C TYR A 123 22.23 25.15 -1.61
N PRO A 124 22.77 25.61 -0.47
CA PRO A 124 22.05 25.62 0.80
C PRO A 124 20.73 26.45 0.73
N PRO A 125 19.86 26.38 1.76
CA PRO A 125 18.55 27.04 1.76
C PRO A 125 18.62 28.56 1.49
N ASP A 126 19.44 29.32 2.21
CA ASP A 126 19.41 30.78 2.11
C ASP A 126 19.83 31.30 0.71
N PRO A 127 20.93 30.82 0.10
CA PRO A 127 21.26 31.19 -1.28
C PRO A 127 20.19 30.76 -2.29
N SER A 128 19.55 29.61 -2.08
CA SER A 128 18.48 29.13 -2.96
C SER A 128 17.24 30.03 -2.89
N MET A 129 16.84 30.46 -1.69
CA MET A 129 15.71 31.38 -1.50
C MET A 129 15.99 32.76 -2.10
N ARG A 130 17.24 33.25 -2.00
CA ARG A 130 17.64 34.50 -2.67
C ARG A 130 17.46 34.43 -4.19
N ILE A 131 17.85 33.32 -4.82
CA ILE A 131 17.67 33.12 -6.27
C ILE A 131 16.18 33.22 -6.64
N ILE A 132 15.28 32.67 -5.83
CA ILE A 132 13.84 32.79 -6.06
C ILE A 132 13.37 34.25 -5.97
N GLY A 133 13.86 35.02 -4.98
CA GLY A 133 13.60 36.46 -4.89
C GLY A 133 14.06 37.23 -6.13
N ASP A 134 15.26 36.94 -6.64
CA ASP A 134 15.80 37.55 -7.85
C ASP A 134 14.97 37.20 -9.09
N ILE A 135 14.50 35.95 -9.21
CA ILE A 135 13.57 35.50 -10.28
C ILE A 135 12.26 36.28 -10.20
N PHE A 136 11.70 36.49 -9.00
CA PHE A 136 10.47 37.28 -8.85
C PHE A 136 10.67 38.72 -9.30
N ALA A 137 11.75 39.37 -8.86
CA ALA A 137 12.05 40.74 -9.24
C ALA A 137 12.21 40.88 -10.76
N TYR A 138 12.96 39.96 -11.38
CA TYR A 138 13.18 39.96 -12.83
C TYR A 138 11.88 39.72 -13.61
N THR A 139 11.12 38.69 -13.25
CA THR A 139 9.90 38.30 -13.98
C THR A 139 8.77 39.32 -13.82
N ALA A 140 8.60 39.90 -12.64
CA ALA A 140 7.62 40.96 -12.41
C ALA A 140 7.88 42.20 -13.29
N LYS A 141 9.16 42.56 -13.48
CA LYS A 141 9.55 43.71 -14.29
C LYS A 141 9.51 43.43 -15.80
N ASN A 142 10.04 42.28 -16.22
CA ASN A 142 10.38 42.04 -17.63
C ASN A 142 9.48 41.01 -18.32
N MET A 143 8.78 40.15 -17.55
CA MET A 143 8.05 39.01 -18.10
C MET A 143 6.62 38.92 -17.51
N PRO A 144 5.77 39.94 -17.72
CA PRO A 144 4.50 40.07 -17.01
C PRO A 144 3.46 38.99 -17.34
N LYS A 145 3.73 38.09 -18.30
CA LYS A 145 2.90 36.92 -18.65
C LYS A 145 3.47 35.58 -18.17
N PHE A 146 4.70 35.56 -17.65
CA PHE A 146 5.36 34.36 -17.17
C PHE A 146 4.90 34.03 -15.75
N ASN A 147 4.67 32.75 -15.45
CA ASN A 147 4.40 32.29 -14.09
C ASN A 147 5.75 32.03 -13.42
N SER A 148 6.09 32.83 -12.41
CA SER A 148 7.45 32.93 -11.89
C SER A 148 7.92 31.68 -11.14
N ILE A 149 6.98 30.93 -10.56
CA ILE A 149 7.24 29.68 -9.85
C ILE A 149 6.01 28.77 -9.89
N SER A 150 6.28 27.47 -9.87
CA SER A 150 5.29 26.43 -9.62
C SER A 150 5.54 25.83 -8.24
N ILE A 151 4.76 26.26 -7.25
CA ILE A 151 4.85 25.81 -5.87
C ILE A 151 4.23 24.41 -5.82
N SER A 152 5.07 23.39 -5.63
CA SER A 152 4.72 22.01 -5.97
C SER A 152 4.45 21.15 -4.74
N GLY A 153 3.21 20.70 -4.62
CA GLY A 153 2.79 19.60 -3.75
C GLY A 153 2.89 18.24 -4.43
N TYR A 154 2.90 18.20 -5.77
CA TYR A 154 3.04 16.95 -6.54
C TYR A 154 4.18 16.08 -6.01
N HIS A 155 5.38 16.64 -5.82
CA HIS A 155 6.52 15.86 -5.32
C HIS A 155 6.37 15.38 -3.88
N MET A 156 5.59 16.09 -3.05
CA MET A 156 5.29 15.67 -1.69
C MET A 156 4.35 14.47 -1.73
N GLN A 157 3.32 14.50 -2.57
CA GLN A 157 2.45 13.35 -2.78
C GLN A 157 3.19 12.18 -3.42
N GLU A 158 4.07 12.44 -4.41
CA GLU A 158 4.98 11.44 -5.00
C GLU A 158 5.95 10.81 -4.00
N ALA A 159 6.20 11.48 -2.88
CA ALA A 159 7.04 10.98 -1.81
C ALA A 159 6.26 10.29 -0.68
N GLY A 160 4.92 10.39 -0.72
CA GLY A 160 4.00 9.74 0.21
C GLY A 160 3.15 10.67 1.06
N ALA A 161 3.33 11.99 1.00
CA ALA A 161 2.45 12.90 1.73
C ALA A 161 0.97 12.68 1.37
N ASP A 162 0.10 12.60 2.38
CA ASP A 162 -1.33 12.54 2.14
C ASP A 162 -1.87 13.89 1.62
N ALA A 163 -3.13 13.91 1.21
CA ALA A 163 -3.78 15.11 0.68
C ALA A 163 -3.75 16.32 1.64
N VAL A 164 -3.73 16.07 2.95
CA VAL A 164 -3.71 17.13 3.97
C VAL A 164 -2.30 17.68 4.11
N LEU A 165 -1.29 16.82 4.22
CA LEU A 165 0.11 17.23 4.29
C LEU A 165 0.59 17.92 3.02
N GLU A 166 0.28 17.34 1.85
CA GLU A 166 0.59 17.96 0.56
C GLU A 166 0.02 19.38 0.53
N MET A 167 -1.25 19.56 0.90
CA MET A 167 -1.88 20.87 0.96
C MET A 167 -1.20 21.78 1.99
N ALA A 168 -0.95 21.30 3.20
CA ALA A 168 -0.38 22.10 4.29
C ALA A 168 1.02 22.61 3.94
N PHE A 169 1.92 21.72 3.51
CA PHE A 169 3.29 22.08 3.17
C PHE A 169 3.38 22.94 1.92
N THR A 170 2.63 22.62 0.86
CA THR A 170 2.62 23.43 -0.37
C THR A 170 2.12 24.85 -0.11
N ILE A 171 1.10 25.01 0.75
CA ILE A 171 0.59 26.32 1.13
C ILE A 171 1.58 27.06 2.04
N ALA A 172 2.24 26.36 2.97
CA ALA A 172 3.27 26.94 3.82
C ALA A 172 4.46 27.45 2.99
N ASP A 173 4.94 26.67 2.02
CA ASP A 173 5.98 27.08 1.06
C ASP A 173 5.54 28.32 0.28
N GLY A 174 4.29 28.34 -0.19
CA GLY A 174 3.73 29.52 -0.87
C GLY A 174 3.77 30.78 -0.01
N VAL A 175 3.46 30.68 1.28
CA VAL A 175 3.56 31.79 2.23
C VAL A 175 5.01 32.23 2.42
N GLN A 176 5.94 31.28 2.52
CA GLN A 176 7.37 31.58 2.62
C GLN A 176 7.91 32.26 1.36
N TYR A 177 7.47 31.85 0.17
CA TYR A 177 7.82 32.52 -1.08
C TYR A 177 7.22 33.94 -1.15
N CYS A 178 6.01 34.16 -0.64
CA CYS A 178 5.46 35.51 -0.50
C CYS A 178 6.35 36.39 0.38
N GLN A 179 6.78 35.89 1.54
CA GLN A 179 7.69 36.62 2.43
C GLN A 179 9.01 36.94 1.71
N THR A 180 9.57 35.96 1.00
CA THR A 180 10.82 36.12 0.24
C THR A 180 10.72 37.23 -0.82
N GLY A 181 9.58 37.34 -1.51
CA GLY A 181 9.35 38.42 -2.47
C GLY A 181 9.28 39.81 -1.81
N LEU A 182 8.69 39.90 -0.61
CA LEU A 182 8.66 41.14 0.16
C LEU A 182 10.04 41.52 0.69
N ASP A 183 10.81 40.56 1.17
CA ASP A 183 12.18 40.75 1.66
C ASP A 183 13.12 41.22 0.53
N ALA A 184 12.82 40.83 -0.72
CA ALA A 184 13.47 41.35 -1.93
C ALA A 184 12.97 42.76 -2.34
N GLY A 185 12.10 43.40 -1.56
CA GLY A 185 11.60 44.76 -1.76
C GLY A 185 10.41 44.89 -2.72
N LEU A 186 9.78 43.78 -3.13
CA LEU A 186 8.59 43.81 -3.98
C LEU A 186 7.33 44.04 -3.15
N LYS A 187 6.29 44.60 -3.76
CA LYS A 187 4.94 44.59 -3.20
C LYS A 187 4.23 43.30 -3.59
N ILE A 188 3.39 42.77 -2.70
CA ILE A 188 2.69 41.49 -2.92
C ILE A 188 1.99 41.41 -4.28
N ASP A 189 1.30 42.48 -4.68
CA ASP A 189 0.53 42.54 -5.94
C ASP A 189 1.40 42.59 -7.21
N GLN A 190 2.72 42.80 -7.08
CA GLN A 190 3.63 42.80 -8.21
C GLN A 190 3.98 41.39 -8.68
N PHE A 191 3.94 40.39 -7.80
CA PHE A 191 4.38 39.03 -8.12
C PHE A 191 3.35 37.94 -7.77
N ALA A 192 2.56 38.10 -6.71
CA ALA A 192 1.57 37.10 -6.29
C ALA A 192 0.59 36.66 -7.40
N PRO A 193 0.08 37.55 -8.29
CA PRO A 193 -0.79 37.15 -9.40
C PRO A 193 -0.18 36.15 -10.40
N ARG A 194 1.15 35.96 -10.34
CA ARG A 194 1.94 35.07 -11.21
C ARG A 194 2.50 33.85 -10.48
N LEU A 195 2.19 33.69 -9.20
CA LEU A 195 2.41 32.40 -8.53
C LEU A 195 1.46 31.35 -9.12
N SER A 196 1.95 30.13 -9.21
CA SER A 196 1.16 28.96 -9.60
C SER A 196 1.48 27.79 -8.69
N PHE A 197 0.55 26.84 -8.60
CA PHE A 197 0.62 25.68 -7.74
C PHE A 197 0.52 24.42 -8.58
N PHE A 198 1.25 23.38 -8.18
CA PHE A 198 1.27 22.11 -8.86
C PHE A 198 0.95 20.97 -7.89
N TRP A 199 -0.16 20.29 -8.13
CA TRP A 199 -0.70 19.26 -7.24
C TRP A 199 -0.57 17.88 -7.87
N GLY A 200 -0.30 16.89 -7.04
CA GLY A 200 -0.60 15.51 -7.39
C GLY A 200 -2.10 15.29 -7.30
N ILE A 201 -2.61 14.36 -8.10
CA ILE A 201 -3.99 13.89 -8.03
C ILE A 201 -3.91 12.38 -7.87
N SER A 202 -4.21 11.93 -6.64
CA SER A 202 -4.29 10.51 -6.31
C SER A 202 -5.64 9.90 -6.70
N MET A 203 -5.76 8.60 -6.50
CA MET A 203 -6.98 7.84 -6.75
C MET A 203 -8.09 8.11 -5.73
N ASN A 204 -7.84 8.87 -4.66
CA ASN A 204 -8.88 9.24 -3.70
C ASN A 204 -9.75 10.40 -4.20
N PHE A 205 -10.64 10.08 -5.14
CA PHE A 205 -11.43 11.02 -5.93
C PHE A 205 -12.07 12.16 -5.11
N TYR A 206 -12.81 11.83 -4.04
CA TYR A 206 -13.49 12.84 -3.23
C TYR A 206 -12.53 13.65 -2.36
N MET A 207 -11.47 13.02 -1.86
CA MET A 207 -10.43 13.73 -1.11
C MET A 207 -9.70 14.72 -2.02
N GLU A 208 -9.42 14.36 -3.26
CA GLU A 208 -8.77 15.27 -4.21
C GLU A 208 -9.67 16.47 -4.55
N ILE A 209 -10.97 16.25 -4.73
CA ILE A 209 -11.95 17.34 -4.88
C ILE A 209 -11.95 18.24 -3.64
N ALA A 210 -11.96 17.65 -2.44
CA ALA A 210 -11.94 18.39 -1.18
C ALA A 210 -10.64 19.18 -1.01
N LYS A 211 -9.48 18.58 -1.28
CA LYS A 211 -8.14 19.18 -1.27
C LYS A 211 -8.11 20.41 -2.15
N MET A 212 -8.53 20.28 -3.41
CA MET A 212 -8.54 21.41 -4.35
C MET A 212 -9.43 22.57 -3.88
N ARG A 213 -10.59 22.27 -3.28
CA ARG A 213 -11.50 23.31 -2.76
C ARG A 213 -10.95 23.96 -1.50
N ALA A 214 -10.39 23.16 -0.59
CA ALA A 214 -9.82 23.62 0.67
C ALA A 214 -8.57 24.47 0.43
N ALA A 215 -7.66 24.04 -0.45
CA ALA A 215 -6.44 24.76 -0.79
C ALA A 215 -6.73 26.18 -1.32
N ARG A 216 -7.72 26.32 -2.23
CA ARG A 216 -8.15 27.64 -2.74
C ARG A 216 -8.64 28.57 -1.64
N ARG A 217 -9.45 28.05 -0.72
CA ARG A 217 -9.99 28.83 0.41
C ARG A 217 -8.87 29.22 1.37
N LEU A 218 -8.02 28.26 1.74
CA LEU A 218 -6.92 28.47 2.68
C LEU A 218 -5.91 29.49 2.15
N TRP A 219 -5.51 29.40 0.89
CA TRP A 219 -4.63 30.37 0.25
C TRP A 219 -5.21 31.79 0.27
N ALA A 220 -6.47 31.95 -0.16
CA ALA A 220 -7.12 33.25 -0.19
C ALA A 220 -7.23 33.87 1.21
N THR A 221 -7.60 33.06 2.22
CA THR A 221 -7.66 33.48 3.62
C THR A 221 -6.29 33.96 4.12
N LEU A 222 -5.25 33.14 3.94
CA LEU A 222 -3.90 33.47 4.41
C LEU A 222 -3.33 34.72 3.73
N LEU A 223 -3.54 34.88 2.41
CA LEU A 223 -3.08 36.08 1.69
C LEU A 223 -3.77 37.34 2.20
N LYS A 224 -5.09 37.27 2.43
CA LYS A 224 -5.85 38.40 2.95
C LYS A 224 -5.42 38.79 4.36
N GLU A 225 -5.26 37.81 5.24
CA GLU A 225 -4.92 38.04 6.65
C GLU A 225 -3.49 38.54 6.83
N ARG A 226 -2.53 37.97 6.09
CA ARG A 226 -1.10 38.20 6.33
C ARG A 226 -0.50 39.29 5.44
N PHE A 227 -0.99 39.45 4.22
CA PHE A 227 -0.33 40.27 3.20
C PHE A 227 -1.22 41.37 2.59
N GLN A 228 -2.52 41.36 2.88
CA GLN A 228 -3.50 42.40 2.53
C GLN A 228 -3.41 42.89 1.06
N PRO A 229 -3.41 41.99 0.05
CA PRO A 229 -3.29 42.37 -1.35
C PRO A 229 -4.48 43.21 -1.81
N GLN A 230 -4.22 44.20 -2.66
CA GLN A 230 -5.25 45.04 -3.28
C GLN A 230 -5.76 44.44 -4.59
N ASN A 231 -4.94 43.62 -5.26
CA ASN A 231 -5.35 42.92 -6.47
C ASN A 231 -6.00 41.58 -6.12
N PRO A 232 -7.28 41.34 -6.48
CA PRO A 232 -7.94 40.06 -6.23
C PRO A 232 -7.23 38.86 -6.86
N ARG A 233 -6.49 39.06 -7.95
CA ARG A 233 -5.71 38.00 -8.60
C ARG A 233 -4.58 37.48 -7.71
N SER A 234 -4.08 38.27 -6.77
CA SER A 234 -3.05 37.84 -5.81
C SER A 234 -3.57 36.76 -4.85
N MET A 235 -4.89 36.68 -4.65
CA MET A 235 -5.55 35.66 -3.83
C MET A 235 -5.98 34.42 -4.65
N MET A 236 -5.80 34.41 -5.97
CA MET A 236 -6.17 33.28 -6.81
C MET A 236 -5.10 32.18 -6.71
N LEU A 237 -5.53 30.96 -6.41
CA LEU A 237 -4.68 29.78 -6.47
C LEU A 237 -4.77 29.18 -7.87
N ARG A 238 -3.81 29.53 -8.74
CA ARG A 238 -3.72 28.99 -10.10
C ARG A 238 -3.13 27.58 -10.05
N THR A 239 -3.90 26.57 -10.43
CA THR A 239 -3.52 25.15 -10.31
C THR A 239 -3.09 24.55 -11.64
N HIS A 240 -2.00 23.79 -11.61
CA HIS A 240 -1.69 22.70 -12.52
C HIS A 240 -1.81 21.38 -11.74
N SER A 241 -2.18 20.30 -12.42
CA SER A 241 -2.39 19.01 -11.78
C SER A 241 -1.85 17.90 -12.67
N GLN A 242 -1.18 16.93 -12.07
CA GLN A 242 -0.69 15.72 -12.73
C GLN A 242 -1.08 14.52 -11.86
N THR A 243 -1.41 13.40 -12.50
CA THR A 243 -1.64 12.14 -11.79
C THR A 243 -0.40 11.78 -10.98
N SER A 244 -0.56 11.53 -9.69
CA SER A 244 0.54 11.08 -8.84
C SER A 244 0.97 9.66 -9.24
N GLY A 245 2.26 9.44 -9.47
CA GLY A 245 2.92 8.14 -9.59
C GLY A 245 3.16 7.44 -8.24
N TRP A 246 2.90 8.09 -7.09
CA TRP A 246 2.71 7.43 -5.79
C TRP A 246 1.48 6.53 -5.81
N SER A 247 1.64 5.39 -6.49
CA SER A 247 0.54 4.61 -7.01
C SER A 247 0.57 3.22 -6.42
N LEU A 248 0.27 3.12 -5.12
CA LEU A 248 -0.46 1.99 -4.51
C LEU A 248 0.26 0.62 -4.53
N THR A 249 1.31 0.48 -5.32
CA THR A 249 2.06 -0.71 -5.71
C THR A 249 3.23 -0.90 -4.75
N GLU A 250 3.91 0.20 -4.42
CA GLU A 250 5.08 0.25 -3.55
C GLU A 250 4.73 -0.19 -2.13
N GLN A 251 3.54 0.19 -1.67
CA GLN A 251 3.01 -0.23 -0.39
C GLN A 251 2.79 -1.74 -0.33
N GLU A 252 2.21 -2.33 -1.37
CA GLU A 252 1.96 -3.77 -1.41
C GLU A 252 3.27 -4.55 -1.48
N ILE A 253 4.26 -4.04 -2.23
CA ILE A 253 5.63 -4.57 -2.25
C ILE A 253 6.26 -4.49 -0.85
N ALA A 254 6.22 -3.33 -0.21
CA ALA A 254 6.76 -3.10 1.13
C ALA A 254 6.03 -3.95 2.19
N LYS A 255 4.71 -4.12 2.09
CA LYS A 255 3.89 -4.99 2.95
C LYS A 255 4.39 -6.41 2.88
N MET A 256 4.57 -6.96 1.68
CA MET A 256 5.05 -8.33 1.50
C MET A 256 6.49 -8.51 2.01
N ARG A 257 7.37 -7.51 1.82
CA ARG A 257 8.74 -7.50 2.38
C ARG A 257 8.71 -7.47 3.92
N ALA A 258 7.93 -6.57 4.49
CA ALA A 258 7.77 -6.39 5.93
C ALA A 258 7.15 -7.63 6.60
N ALA A 259 6.14 -8.23 5.98
CA ALA A 259 5.47 -9.43 6.47
C ALA A 259 6.44 -10.62 6.56
N ARG A 260 7.29 -10.82 5.53
CA ARG A 260 8.33 -11.87 5.55
C ARG A 260 9.29 -11.68 6.72
N ARG A 261 9.76 -10.44 6.95
CA ARG A 261 10.65 -10.10 8.07
C ARG A 261 9.96 -10.28 9.42
N LEU A 262 8.73 -9.83 9.55
CA LEU A 262 7.95 -9.93 10.80
C LEU A 262 7.67 -11.39 11.15
N TRP A 263 7.20 -12.19 10.19
CA TRP A 263 6.99 -13.63 10.37
C TRP A 263 8.26 -14.33 10.87
N ALA A 264 9.37 -14.18 10.15
CA ALA A 264 10.64 -14.82 10.52
C ALA A 264 11.12 -14.40 11.91
N THR A 265 10.98 -13.11 12.25
CA THR A 265 11.31 -12.57 13.58
C THR A 265 10.48 -13.27 14.66
N LEU A 266 9.16 -13.30 14.50
CA LEU A 266 8.24 -13.84 15.50
C LEU A 266 8.39 -15.34 15.68
N LEU A 267 8.60 -16.08 14.59
CA LEU A 267 8.83 -17.53 14.65
C LEU A 267 10.09 -17.85 15.43
N LYS A 268 11.16 -17.10 15.18
CA LYS A 268 12.42 -17.24 15.90
C LYS A 268 12.28 -16.88 17.37
N GLU A 269 11.66 -15.74 17.68
CA GLU A 269 11.47 -15.24 19.05
C GLU A 269 10.58 -16.17 19.90
N ARG A 270 9.51 -16.73 19.32
CA ARG A 270 8.46 -17.42 20.08
C ARG A 270 8.55 -18.94 20.05
N PHE A 271 9.03 -19.52 18.95
CA PHE A 271 8.90 -20.95 18.70
C PHE A 271 10.23 -21.66 18.39
N GLN A 272 11.32 -20.90 18.19
CA GLN A 272 12.69 -21.40 18.03
C GLN A 272 12.82 -22.59 17.05
N PRO A 273 12.25 -22.51 15.83
CA PRO A 273 12.29 -23.62 14.88
C PRO A 273 13.73 -23.96 14.47
N GLN A 274 14.00 -25.26 14.30
CA GLN A 274 15.30 -25.74 13.82
C GLN A 274 15.34 -25.83 12.30
N ASN A 275 14.18 -26.03 11.66
CA ASN A 275 14.06 -26.04 10.21
C ASN A 275 13.94 -24.59 9.68
N PRO A 276 14.87 -24.10 8.84
CA PRO A 276 14.79 -22.76 8.28
C PRO A 276 13.52 -22.51 7.46
N ARG A 277 12.93 -23.55 6.87
CA ARG A 277 11.67 -23.45 6.11
C ARG A 277 10.49 -23.05 6.97
N SER A 278 10.53 -23.31 8.28
CA SER A 278 9.48 -22.88 9.22
C SER A 278 9.42 -21.36 9.36
N MET A 279 10.53 -20.66 9.11
CA MET A 279 10.61 -19.19 9.13
C MET A 279 10.34 -18.56 7.75
N MET A 280 10.16 -19.36 6.70
CA MET A 280 9.88 -18.85 5.35
C MET A 280 8.39 -18.59 5.20
N LEU A 281 8.02 -17.33 4.99
CA LEU A 281 6.67 -16.96 4.58
C LEU A 281 6.53 -17.19 3.07
N ARG A 282 5.68 -18.15 2.70
CA ARG A 282 5.32 -18.48 1.31
C ARG A 282 3.88 -18.05 1.07
N THR A 283 3.61 -17.39 -0.04
CA THR A 283 2.33 -16.73 -0.22
C THR A 283 1.74 -16.87 -1.62
N HIS A 284 0.42 -16.99 -1.64
CA HIS A 284 -0.43 -16.62 -2.74
C HIS A 284 -0.78 -15.13 -2.64
N SER A 285 -1.06 -14.51 -3.77
CA SER A 285 -1.62 -13.16 -3.81
C SER A 285 -2.73 -13.11 -4.84
N GLN A 286 -3.75 -12.31 -4.60
CA GLN A 286 -4.81 -12.02 -5.55
C GLN A 286 -4.95 -10.50 -5.70
N THR A 287 -5.06 -10.03 -6.94
CA THR A 287 -5.43 -8.65 -7.24
C THR A 287 -6.80 -8.33 -6.61
N SER A 288 -7.03 -7.10 -6.14
CA SER A 288 -8.27 -6.77 -5.43
C SER A 288 -9.48 -6.84 -6.37
N GLY A 289 -10.57 -7.47 -5.92
CA GLY A 289 -11.85 -7.43 -6.63
C GLY A 289 -12.56 -6.11 -6.39
N TRP A 290 -12.44 -5.60 -5.16
CA TRP A 290 -13.00 -4.33 -4.72
C TRP A 290 -12.47 -3.11 -5.47
N SER A 291 -11.22 -3.15 -5.96
CA SER A 291 -10.64 -2.04 -6.74
C SER A 291 -11.22 -1.92 -8.15
N LEU A 292 -11.95 -2.92 -8.63
CA LEU A 292 -12.47 -3.00 -10.00
C LEU A 292 -13.85 -2.36 -10.13
N THR A 293 -14.09 -1.68 -11.24
CA THR A 293 -15.31 -0.89 -11.48
C THR A 293 -16.22 -1.56 -12.49
N GLU A 294 -17.53 -1.50 -12.24
CA GLU A 294 -18.56 -1.87 -13.23
C GLU A 294 -18.55 -0.91 -14.42
N GLN A 295 -18.36 0.39 -14.15
CA GLN A 295 -18.30 1.41 -15.20
C GLN A 295 -16.95 1.39 -15.91
N ASP A 296 -17.00 1.44 -17.23
CA ASP A 296 -15.84 1.33 -18.12
C ASP A 296 -14.88 0.19 -17.72
N PRO A 297 -15.36 -1.06 -17.79
CA PRO A 297 -14.69 -2.22 -17.19
C PRO A 297 -13.36 -2.54 -17.85
N TYR A 298 -13.07 -2.04 -19.06
CA TYR A 298 -11.76 -2.23 -19.69
C TYR A 298 -10.62 -1.54 -18.93
N ASN A 299 -10.91 -0.48 -18.15
CA ASN A 299 -9.91 0.14 -17.27
C ASN A 299 -9.40 -0.85 -16.20
N ASN A 300 -10.20 -1.86 -15.83
CA ASN A 300 -9.80 -2.90 -14.89
C ASN A 300 -8.61 -3.72 -15.40
N ILE A 301 -8.39 -3.80 -16.72
CA ILE A 301 -7.18 -4.45 -17.28
C ILE A 301 -5.92 -3.75 -16.79
N ILE A 302 -5.93 -2.42 -16.76
CA ILE A 302 -4.79 -1.61 -16.29
C ILE A 302 -4.61 -1.77 -14.78
N ARG A 303 -5.72 -1.72 -14.02
CA ARG A 303 -5.72 -1.92 -12.56
C ARG A 303 -5.10 -3.26 -12.16
N THR A 304 -5.64 -4.35 -12.71
CA THR A 304 -5.13 -5.72 -12.50
C THR A 304 -3.68 -5.85 -12.94
N THR A 305 -3.24 -5.17 -14.00
CA THR A 305 -1.84 -5.22 -14.45
C THR A 305 -0.89 -4.59 -13.42
N ILE A 306 -1.25 -3.43 -12.87
CA ILE A 306 -0.48 -2.74 -11.83
C ILE A 306 -0.41 -3.60 -10.56
N GLU A 307 -1.54 -4.12 -10.11
CA GLU A 307 -1.63 -5.01 -8.93
C GLU A 307 -0.82 -6.31 -9.15
N ALA A 308 -0.87 -6.89 -10.36
CA ALA A 308 -0.08 -8.07 -10.70
C ALA A 308 1.43 -7.78 -10.62
N MET A 309 1.87 -6.62 -11.14
CA MET A 309 3.28 -6.21 -11.04
C MET A 309 3.70 -6.00 -9.59
N ALA A 310 2.86 -5.36 -8.77
CA ALA A 310 3.11 -5.19 -7.33
C ALA A 310 3.34 -6.53 -6.63
N SER A 311 2.50 -7.53 -6.94
CA SER A 311 2.61 -8.88 -6.40
C SER A 311 3.90 -9.59 -6.81
N VAL A 312 4.33 -9.44 -8.06
CA VAL A 312 5.57 -10.02 -8.57
C VAL A 312 6.79 -9.35 -7.93
N PHE A 313 6.82 -8.01 -7.86
CA PHE A 313 7.87 -7.27 -7.17
C PHE A 313 7.92 -7.57 -5.67
N GLY A 314 6.74 -7.77 -5.05
CA GLY A 314 6.57 -8.21 -3.67
C GLY A 314 6.95 -9.67 -3.44
N GLY A 315 7.36 -10.40 -4.49
CA GLY A 315 7.90 -11.75 -4.40
C GLY A 315 6.87 -12.81 -4.03
N THR A 316 5.66 -12.74 -4.60
CA THR A 316 4.63 -13.80 -4.45
C THR A 316 5.11 -15.14 -5.04
N GLN A 317 4.58 -16.28 -4.55
CA GLN A 317 4.87 -17.61 -5.09
C GLN A 317 3.77 -18.11 -6.05
N SER A 318 2.56 -17.55 -5.95
CA SER A 318 1.48 -17.76 -6.92
C SER A 318 0.60 -16.51 -6.98
N LEU A 319 -0.05 -16.28 -8.13
CA LEU A 319 -0.80 -15.07 -8.39
C LEU A 319 -2.15 -15.38 -9.04
N HIS A 320 -3.21 -14.80 -8.51
CA HIS A 320 -4.50 -14.68 -9.18
C HIS A 320 -4.68 -13.24 -9.67
N THR A 321 -4.96 -13.11 -10.96
CA THR A 321 -5.32 -11.84 -11.60
C THR A 321 -6.80 -11.88 -11.93
N ASN A 322 -7.57 -10.93 -11.40
CA ASN A 322 -9.00 -10.83 -11.65
C ASN A 322 -9.26 -10.45 -13.11
N SER A 323 -10.43 -10.83 -13.60
CA SER A 323 -10.86 -10.46 -14.94
C SER A 323 -11.42 -9.04 -14.98
N PHE A 324 -11.39 -8.41 -16.14
CA PHE A 324 -11.85 -7.03 -16.27
C PHE A 324 -13.36 -6.86 -16.02
N ASP A 325 -14.13 -7.96 -16.06
CA ASP A 325 -15.57 -8.05 -15.81
C ASP A 325 -15.93 -8.49 -14.39
N GLU A 326 -14.97 -8.52 -13.45
CA GLU A 326 -15.17 -8.97 -12.05
C GLU A 326 -16.37 -8.29 -11.35
N ALA A 327 -16.52 -6.98 -11.53
CA ALA A 327 -17.60 -6.19 -10.91
C ALA A 327 -18.99 -6.43 -11.57
N LEU A 328 -19.03 -7.10 -12.73
CA LEU A 328 -20.25 -7.39 -13.49
C LEU A 328 -20.76 -8.81 -13.26
N GLY A 329 -19.85 -9.78 -13.09
CA GLY A 329 -20.21 -11.17 -12.94
C GLY A 329 -19.01 -12.10 -13.04
N LEU A 330 -19.29 -13.40 -13.15
CA LEU A 330 -18.22 -14.39 -13.27
C LEU A 330 -17.46 -14.24 -14.59
N PRO A 331 -16.13 -14.50 -14.61
CA PRO A 331 -15.31 -14.38 -15.80
C PRO A 331 -15.83 -15.17 -17.01
N THR A 332 -15.84 -14.52 -18.16
CA THR A 332 -16.01 -15.19 -19.46
C THR A 332 -14.69 -15.81 -19.94
N PRO A 333 -14.71 -16.73 -20.94
CA PRO A 333 -13.47 -17.22 -21.55
C PRO A 333 -12.58 -16.11 -22.13
N PHE A 334 -13.19 -15.01 -22.60
CA PHE A 334 -12.48 -13.85 -23.13
C PHE A 334 -11.78 -13.04 -22.03
N SER A 335 -12.49 -12.70 -20.97
CA SER A 335 -11.93 -11.92 -19.86
C SER A 335 -10.90 -12.72 -19.06
N ALA A 336 -11.16 -14.01 -18.81
CA ALA A 336 -10.20 -14.92 -18.18
C ALA A 336 -8.93 -15.12 -19.02
N ARG A 337 -9.04 -15.08 -20.35
CA ARG A 337 -7.86 -15.10 -21.24
C ARG A 337 -7.00 -13.86 -21.03
N ILE A 338 -7.60 -12.68 -20.93
CA ILE A 338 -6.87 -11.42 -20.71
C ILE A 338 -6.19 -11.46 -19.35
N ALA A 339 -6.90 -11.82 -18.28
CA ALA A 339 -6.33 -11.93 -16.95
C ALA A 339 -5.11 -12.88 -16.90
N ARG A 340 -5.22 -14.07 -17.49
CA ARG A 340 -4.08 -15.00 -17.60
C ARG A 340 -2.93 -14.40 -18.41
N ASN A 341 -3.25 -13.75 -19.53
CA ASN A 341 -2.23 -13.16 -20.39
C ASN A 341 -1.48 -12.00 -19.73
N THR A 342 -2.11 -11.24 -18.81
CA THR A 342 -1.42 -10.24 -17.99
C THR A 342 -0.22 -10.86 -17.25
N GLN A 343 -0.39 -12.04 -16.63
CA GLN A 343 0.72 -12.74 -15.97
C GLN A 343 1.78 -13.22 -16.97
N ILE A 344 1.36 -13.76 -18.13
CA ILE A 344 2.28 -14.24 -19.17
C ILE A 344 3.14 -13.09 -19.71
N VAL A 345 2.56 -11.93 -19.99
CA VAL A 345 3.31 -10.75 -20.46
C VAL A 345 4.29 -10.27 -19.40
N ILE A 346 3.89 -10.22 -18.13
CA ILE A 346 4.81 -9.89 -17.04
C ILE A 346 5.97 -10.89 -16.99
N GLN A 347 5.70 -12.18 -17.11
CA GLN A 347 6.73 -13.22 -17.05
C GLN A 347 7.70 -13.17 -18.24
N GLU A 348 7.17 -13.07 -19.46
CA GLU A 348 7.94 -13.31 -20.69
C GLU A 348 8.50 -12.01 -21.30
N GLU A 349 7.86 -10.86 -21.09
CA GLU A 349 8.20 -9.62 -21.81
C GLU A 349 8.72 -8.50 -20.90
N SER A 350 8.24 -8.39 -19.67
CA SER A 350 8.58 -7.24 -18.80
C SER A 350 10.04 -7.21 -18.32
N GLY A 351 10.71 -8.37 -18.27
CA GLY A 351 12.05 -8.53 -17.69
C GLY A 351 12.12 -8.46 -16.16
N ILE A 352 11.00 -8.22 -15.47
CA ILE A 352 10.95 -8.06 -14.01
C ILE A 352 11.42 -9.32 -13.28
N CYS A 353 11.14 -10.51 -13.84
CA CYS A 353 11.53 -11.79 -13.25
C CYS A 353 13.04 -12.10 -13.33
N LYS A 354 13.85 -11.25 -13.97
CA LYS A 354 15.29 -11.52 -14.19
C LYS A 354 16.16 -11.22 -12.98
N VAL A 355 15.70 -10.38 -12.05
CA VAL A 355 16.45 -9.95 -10.87
C VAL A 355 15.63 -10.28 -9.63
N ALA A 356 16.24 -10.96 -8.65
CA ALA A 356 15.62 -11.18 -7.36
C ALA A 356 15.54 -9.85 -6.60
N ASP A 357 14.34 -9.48 -6.15
CA ASP A 357 14.07 -8.28 -5.37
C ASP A 357 14.71 -6.99 -5.96
N PRO A 358 14.26 -6.53 -7.14
CA PRO A 358 14.88 -5.39 -7.82
C PRO A 358 14.78 -4.06 -7.07
N TRP A 359 13.94 -4.00 -6.02
CA TRP A 359 13.80 -2.84 -5.15
C TRP A 359 14.76 -2.83 -3.96
N GLY A 360 15.52 -3.91 -3.74
CA GLY A 360 16.49 -4.00 -2.66
C GLY A 360 17.53 -2.88 -2.72
N GLY A 361 17.71 -2.16 -1.61
CA GLY A 361 18.61 -1.02 -1.50
C GLY A 361 18.01 0.33 -1.90
N SER A 362 16.77 0.37 -2.41
CA SER A 362 16.05 1.63 -2.60
C SER A 362 15.72 2.24 -1.23
N TYR A 363 16.25 3.43 -0.93
CA TYR A 363 16.00 4.12 0.35
C TYR A 363 14.51 4.26 0.67
N MET A 364 13.70 4.57 -0.35
CA MET A 364 12.25 4.67 -0.21
C MET A 364 11.63 3.31 0.18
N MET A 365 11.99 2.24 -0.55
CA MET A 365 11.41 0.92 -0.30
C MET A 365 11.83 0.35 1.05
N GLU A 366 13.10 0.55 1.45
CA GLU A 366 13.58 0.11 2.75
C GLU A 366 12.88 0.86 3.89
N SER A 367 12.75 2.20 3.77
CA SER A 367 12.05 3.01 4.78
C SER A 367 10.57 2.61 4.92
N LEU A 368 9.86 2.43 3.81
CA LEU A 368 8.46 2.03 3.83
C LEU A 368 8.29 0.62 4.40
N THR A 369 9.19 -0.31 4.04
CA THR A 369 9.23 -1.67 4.60
C THR A 369 9.43 -1.63 6.12
N ASP A 370 10.37 -0.83 6.61
CA ASP A 370 10.66 -0.66 8.03
C ASP A 370 9.47 -0.06 8.79
N GLU A 371 8.81 0.91 8.20
CA GLU A 371 7.67 1.57 8.82
C GLU A 371 6.46 0.62 8.93
N LEU A 372 6.12 -0.09 7.86
CA LEU A 372 5.05 -1.10 7.89
C LEU A 372 5.36 -2.19 8.92
N TYR A 373 6.60 -2.69 8.95
CA TYR A 373 7.05 -3.65 9.95
C TYR A 373 6.83 -3.11 11.37
N ALA A 374 7.28 -1.88 11.66
CA ALA A 374 7.17 -1.28 12.98
C ALA A 374 5.71 -1.04 13.40
N LYS A 375 4.85 -0.59 12.47
CA LYS A 375 3.42 -0.35 12.73
C LYS A 375 2.67 -1.64 12.97
N ALA A 376 2.83 -2.65 12.11
CA ALA A 376 2.16 -3.93 12.30
C ALA A 376 2.61 -4.63 13.59
N ARG A 377 3.90 -4.54 13.96
CA ARG A 377 4.40 -5.06 15.24
C ARG A 377 3.77 -4.35 16.45
N LYS A 378 3.33 -3.09 16.34
CA LYS A 378 2.60 -2.41 17.42
C LYS A 378 1.14 -2.86 17.48
N VAL A 379 0.47 -2.94 16.33
CA VAL A 379 -0.97 -3.26 16.23
C VAL A 379 -1.24 -4.73 16.60
N GLY A 380 -0.49 -5.67 16.02
CA GLY A 380 -0.72 -7.11 16.18
C GLY A 380 -0.50 -7.63 17.61
N PHE A 381 0.22 -6.89 18.46
CA PHE A 381 0.61 -7.34 19.80
C PHE A 381 -0.24 -6.79 20.94
N PHE A 382 -0.98 -5.69 20.75
CA PHE A 382 -1.62 -5.02 21.90
C PHE A 382 -3.10 -5.36 22.13
N LYS A 383 -3.85 -5.98 21.18
CA LYS A 383 -5.32 -6.08 21.36
C LYS A 383 -6.07 -7.35 20.94
N PHE A 384 -5.51 -8.29 20.17
CA PHE A 384 -6.39 -9.32 19.55
C PHE A 384 -6.40 -10.71 20.19
N ILE A 385 -5.34 -11.15 20.88
CA ILE A 385 -5.41 -12.38 21.70
C ILE A 385 -6.53 -12.27 22.76
N PHE A 386 -6.93 -11.04 23.12
CA PHE A 386 -8.04 -10.75 24.02
C PHE A 386 -9.43 -10.68 23.37
N PHE A 387 -9.55 -10.44 22.06
CA PHE A 387 -10.85 -10.12 21.46
C PHE A 387 -11.76 -11.33 21.26
N PHE A 388 -11.20 -12.53 21.02
CA PHE A 388 -12.00 -13.76 20.88
C PHE A 388 -12.32 -14.47 22.19
N TYR A 389 -11.48 -14.33 23.23
CA TYR A 389 -11.69 -15.02 24.50
C TYR A 389 -12.59 -14.28 25.51
N TYR A 390 -12.94 -13.01 25.28
CA TYR A 390 -13.66 -12.18 26.26
C TYR A 390 -14.90 -11.42 25.75
N LEU A 391 -15.29 -11.56 24.48
CA LEU A 391 -16.46 -10.86 23.90
C LEU A 391 -17.56 -11.80 23.34
N ILE A 392 -17.46 -13.10 23.60
CA ILE A 392 -18.54 -14.08 23.37
C ILE A 392 -18.92 -14.72 24.69
#